data_AF-A0A1V4CYX8-F1
#
_entry.id   AF-A0A1V4CYX8-F1
#
_cell.length_a   1.000
_cell.length_b   1.000
_cell.length_c   1.000
_cell.angle_alpha   90.00
_cell.angle_beta   90.00
_cell.angle_gamma   90.00
#
_symmetry.space_group_name_H-M   'P 1'
#
loop_
_entity.id
_entity.type
_entity.pdbx_description
1 polymer ?
#
loop_
_entity_poly.entity_id
_entity_poly.type
_entity_poly.pdbx_seq_one_letter_code
_entity_poly.pdbx_strand_id
1 'polypeptide(L)' 'MTTPEALTTGPVAVDAWRAALEHAAGCPACRTPGAICSQGETLLRAHEEAARQARSEGNATSCGTADSPSP' A
#
# COMPACT_ATOMS: atom_id res chain seq x y z
N MET A 1 -9.06 -10.55 -15.91
CA MET A 1 -9.64 -9.52 -15.03
C MET A 1 -8.51 -8.93 -14.20
N THR A 2 -7.72 -8.02 -14.77
CA THR A 2 -6.67 -7.32 -14.02
C THR A 2 -7.17 -5.90 -13.84
N THR A 3 -7.74 -5.63 -12.66
CA THR A 3 -8.22 -4.30 -12.28
C THR A 3 -7.02 -3.34 -12.26
N PRO A 4 -7.11 -2.16 -12.90
CA PRO A 4 -5.98 -1.21 -12.99
C PRO A 4 -5.48 -0.70 -11.63
N GLU A 5 -6.26 -0.85 -10.54
CA GLU A 5 -5.87 -0.45 -9.18
C GLU A 5 -4.68 -1.24 -8.61
N ALA A 6 -4.43 -2.46 -9.10
CA ALA A 6 -3.27 -3.25 -8.68
C ALA A 6 -1.96 -2.68 -9.24
N LEU A 7 -2.00 -2.02 -10.40
CA LEU A 7 -0.82 -1.40 -11.02
C LEU A 7 -0.39 -0.12 -10.28
N THR A 8 -1.33 0.60 -9.67
CA THR A 8 -1.05 1.87 -8.96
C THR A 8 -0.43 1.65 -7.57
N THR A 9 -0.62 0.48 -6.97
CA THR A 9 -0.24 0.22 -5.57
C THR A 9 1.19 -0.34 -5.43
N GLY A 10 1.79 -0.86 -6.50
CA GLY A 10 3.15 -1.41 -6.50
C GLY A 10 3.26 -2.80 -5.85
N PRO A 11 4.27 -3.61 -6.22
CA PRO A 11 4.36 -5.02 -5.81
C PRO A 11 4.53 -5.19 -4.28
N VAL A 12 5.32 -4.32 -3.65
CA VAL A 12 5.56 -4.35 -2.19
C VAL A 12 4.27 -4.14 -1.39
N ALA A 13 3.42 -3.22 -1.83
CA ALA A 13 2.15 -2.98 -1.15
C ALA A 13 1.15 -4.13 -1.39
N VAL A 14 1.13 -4.74 -2.57
CA VAL A 14 0.30 -5.92 -2.84
C VAL A 14 0.68 -7.10 -1.94
N ASP A 15 1.98 -7.32 -1.73
CA ASP A 15 2.45 -8.37 -0.83
C ASP A 15 2.15 -8.07 0.64
N ALA A 16 2.32 -6.81 1.07
CA ALA A 16 1.93 -6.37 2.40
C ALA A 16 0.42 -6.54 2.66
N TRP A 17 -0.41 -6.22 1.67
CA TRP A 17 -1.86 -6.44 1.74
C TRP A 17 -2.21 -7.92 1.84
N ARG A 18 -1.54 -8.79 1.06
CA ARG A 18 -1.73 -10.24 1.14
C ARG A 18 -1.39 -10.76 2.54
N ALA A 19 -0.26 -10.34 3.11
CA ALA A 19 0.13 -10.73 4.47
C ALA A 19 -0.89 -10.29 5.53
N ALA A 20 -1.48 -9.09 5.39
CA ALA A 20 -2.54 -8.63 6.28
C ALA A 20 -3.80 -9.52 6.21
N LEU A 21 -4.20 -9.93 5.00
CA LEU A 21 -5.35 -10.83 4.80
C LEU A 21 -5.10 -12.23 5.34
N GLU A 22 -3.91 -12.79 5.12
CA GLU A 22 -3.51 -14.09 5.66
C GLU A 22 -3.51 -14.09 7.18
N HIS A 23 -2.99 -13.02 7.80
CA HIS A 23 -3.06 -12.85 9.25
C HIS A 23 -4.51 -12.76 9.75
N ALA A 24 -5.36 -11.95 9.10
CA ALA A 24 -6.75 -11.79 9.50
C ALA A 24 -7.54 -13.12 9.40
N ALA A 25 -7.22 -13.97 8.43
CA ALA A 25 -7.81 -15.30 8.30
C ALA A 25 -7.41 -16.24 9.45
N GLY A 26 -6.17 -16.16 9.92
CA GLY A 26 -5.63 -17.00 11.01
C GLY A 26 -5.90 -16.48 12.43
N CYS A 27 -6.09 -15.17 12.60
CA CYS A 27 -6.15 -14.54 13.91
C CYS A 27 -7.60 -14.44 14.43
N PRO A 28 -7.97 -15.09 15.55
CA PRO A 28 -9.31 -15.00 16.12
C PRO A 28 -9.67 -13.59 16.61
N ALA A 29 -8.68 -12.79 17.02
CA ALA A 29 -8.89 -11.38 17.36
C ALA A 29 -9.33 -10.58 16.12
N CYS A 30 -8.64 -10.72 14.98
CA CYS A 30 -9.02 -10.04 13.74
C CYS A 30 -10.38 -10.50 13.18
N ARG A 31 -10.80 -11.73 13.49
CA ARG A 31 -12.14 -12.23 13.12
C ARG A 31 -13.25 -11.74 14.05
N THR A 32 -12.91 -11.21 15.22
CA THR A 32 -13.90 -10.76 16.21
C THR A 32 -14.16 -9.26 16.01
N PRO A 33 -15.40 -8.85 15.66
CA PRO A 33 -15.74 -7.43 15.56
C PRO A 33 -15.45 -6.69 16.86
N GLY A 34 -14.74 -5.57 16.77
CA GLY A 34 -14.38 -4.74 17.94
C GLY A 34 -13.15 -5.21 18.73
N ALA A 35 -12.54 -6.36 18.39
CA ALA A 35 -11.26 -6.73 18.96
C ALA A 35 -10.11 -6.04 18.21
N ILE A 36 -9.13 -5.55 18.97
CA ILE A 36 -7.94 -4.90 18.43
C ILE A 36 -6.80 -5.91 18.42
N CYS A 37 -6.11 -6.03 17.29
CA CYS A 37 -4.91 -6.85 17.15
C CYS A 37 -3.73 -5.99 16.72
N SER A 38 -2.72 -5.85 17.58
CA SER A 38 -1.53 -5.04 17.31
C SER A 38 -0.72 -5.55 16.11
N GLN A 39 -0.72 -6.86 15.86
CA GLN A 39 -0.05 -7.44 14.69
C GLN A 39 -0.80 -7.10 13.40
N GLY A 40 -2.13 -7.21 13.39
CA GLY A 40 -2.96 -6.76 12.28
C GLY A 40 -2.80 -5.26 11.99
N GLU A 41 -2.74 -4.42 13.02
CA GLU A 41 -2.51 -2.98 12.87
C GLU A 41 -1.13 -2.68 12.24
N THR A 42 -0.10 -3.41 12.66
CA THR A 42 1.25 -3.27 12.09
C THR A 42 1.27 -3.65 10.61
N LEU A 43 0.61 -4.75 10.24
CA LEU A 43 0.51 -5.21 8.84
C LEU A 43 -0.26 -4.20 7.97
N LEU A 44 -1.34 -3.64 8.49
CA LEU A 44 -2.12 -2.62 7.79
C LEU A 44 -1.30 -1.34 7.56
N ARG A 45 -0.58 -0.88 8.60
CA ARG A 45 0.30 0.29 8.50
C ARG A 45 1.40 0.09 7.45
N ALA A 46 2.00 -1.11 7.39
CA ALA A 46 3.00 -1.44 6.39
C ALA A 46 2.45 -1.37 4.96
N HIS A 47 1.23 -1.88 4.73
CA HIS A 47 0.55 -1.75 3.44
C HIS A 47 0.28 -0.29 3.08
N GLU A 48 -0.26 0.51 4.01
CA GLU A 48 -0.55 1.93 3.77
C GLU A 48 0.71 2.73 3.44
N GLU A 49 1.81 2.44 4.13
CA GLU A 49 3.10 3.06 3.86
C GLU A 49 3.64 2.68 2.48
N ALA A 50 3.63 1.38 2.14
CA ALA A 50 4.06 0.90 0.83
C ALA A 50 3.20 1.48 -0.30
N ALA A 51 1.87 1.57 -0.10
CA ALA A 51 0.95 2.18 -1.05
C ALA A 51 1.21 3.69 -1.23
N ARG A 52 1.59 4.39 -0.15
CA ARG A 52 1.99 5.81 -0.21
C ARG A 52 3.29 5.97 -1.00
N GLN A 53 4.29 5.13 -0.73
CA GLN A 53 5.56 5.13 -1.44
C GLN A 53 5.35 4.87 -2.94
N ALA A 54 4.59 3.85 -3.31
CA ALA A 54 4.30 3.54 -4.72
C ALA A 54 3.61 4.69 -5.46
N ARG A 55 2.70 5.42 -4.80
CA ARG A 55 2.07 6.64 -5.37
C ARG A 55 3.04 7.81 -5.46
N SER A 56 3.95 7.95 -4.50
CA SER A 56 4.97 9.00 -4.51
C SER A 56 6.02 8.74 -5.59
N GLU A 57 6.43 7.49 -5.78
CA GLU A 57 7.37 7.07 -6.83
C GLU A 57 6.72 7.12 -8.22
N GLY A 58 5.45 6.73 -8.33
CA GLY A 58 4.64 6.93 -9.53
C GLY A 58 4.39 8.40 -9.89
N ASN A 59 4.47 9.31 -8.91
CA ASN A 59 4.44 10.76 -9.09
C ASN A 59 5.83 11.35 -9.38
N ALA A 60 6.90 10.80 -8.80
CA ALA A 60 8.28 11.23 -9.02
C ALA A 60 8.74 11.03 -10.47
N THR A 61 8.21 10.03 -11.18
CA THR A 61 8.40 9.88 -12.64
C THR A 61 7.68 10.96 -13.46
N SER A 62 6.78 11.75 -12.87
CA SER A 62 6.09 12.86 -13.55
C SER A 62 6.72 14.25 -13.35
N CYS A 63 7.70 14.40 -12.45
CA CYS A 63 8.42 15.68 -12.30
C CYS A 63 9.73 15.66 -13.09
N GLY A 64 9.61 15.80 -14.40
CA GLY A 64 10.74 15.90 -15.31
C GLY A 64 10.30 16.29 -16.71
N THR A 65 9.92 17.57 -16.90
CA THR A 65 10.36 18.44 -18.01
C THR A 65 9.61 19.77 -17.94
N ALA A 66 10.29 20.81 -17.45
CA ALA A 66 10.42 22.10 -18.12
C ALA A 66 11.37 22.97 -17.28
N ASP A 67 12.65 22.64 -17.37
CA ASP A 67 13.68 23.67 -17.41
C ASP A 67 13.42 24.51 -18.67
N SER A 68 13.17 25.79 -18.48
CA SER A 68 13.27 26.81 -19.52
C SER A 68 13.59 28.13 -18.83
N PRO A 69 14.86 28.53 -18.78
CA PRO A 69 15.20 29.92 -18.55
C PRO A 69 14.91 30.69 -19.84
N SER A 70 14.23 31.83 -19.74
CA SER A 70 14.13 32.79 -20.85
C SER A 70 13.91 34.21 -20.29
N PRO A 71 14.36 35.22 -21.06
CA PRO A 71 15.30 36.26 -20.62
C PRO A 71 14.69 37.46 -19.89
#